data_AF-A0A0E9WVI3-F1
#
_entry.id   AF-A0A0E9WVI3-F1
#
_cell.length_a   1.000
_cell.length_b   1.000
_cell.length_c   1.000
_cell.angle_alpha   90.00
_cell.angle_beta   90.00
_cell.angle_gamma   90.00
#
_symmetry.space_group_name_H-M   'P 1'
#
loop_
_entity.id
_entity.type
_entity.pdbx_description
1 polymer ?
#
loop_
_entity_poly.entity_id
_entity_poly.type
_entity_poly.pdbx_seq_one_letter_code
_entity_poly.pdbx_strand_id
1 'polypeptide(L)'
;MDYLQITNTVADSLLCYAKDESGWKTCKKTNEVTVCWRPSTEFPGNLYKGDGIINGSPEKVWECLKPVPNGIRVKWDNNVKKLELVETVNVVSFLCRPFLQS
;
A
#
# COMPACT_ATOMS: atom_id res chain seq x y z
N MET A 1 10.82 10.82 16.55
CA MET A 1 9.45 10.77 16.00
C MET A 1 8.72 9.65 16.71
N ASP A 2 7.45 9.82 17.04
CA ASP A 2 6.64 8.73 17.56
C ASP A 2 6.09 7.90 16.37
N TYR A 3 6.87 6.90 15.95
CA TYR A 3 6.48 6.04 14.84
C TYR A 3 5.24 5.21 15.13
N LEU A 4 4.97 4.87 16.40
CA LEU A 4 3.82 4.07 16.78
C LEU A 4 2.51 4.85 16.61
N GLN A 5 2.50 6.11 17.06
CA GLN A 5 1.36 7.00 16.85
C GLN A 5 1.10 7.22 15.35
N ILE A 6 2.17 7.43 14.57
CA ILE A 6 2.06 7.59 13.11
C ILE A 6 1.48 6.34 12.47
N THR A 7 1.95 5.14 12.83
CA THR A 7 1.44 3.89 12.25
C THR A 7 -0.04 3.68 12.53
N ASN A 8 -0.50 3.97 13.76
CA ASN A 8 -1.91 3.83 14.12
C ASN A 8 -2.78 4.83 13.35
N THR A 9 -2.35 6.09 13.29
CA THR A 9 -3.07 7.14 12.53
C THR A 9 -3.23 6.77 11.06
N VAL A 10 -2.16 6.28 10.43
CA VAL A 10 -2.19 5.87 9.02
C VAL A 10 -3.08 4.63 8.82
N ALA A 11 -3.04 3.66 9.74
CA ALA A 11 -3.91 2.49 9.67
C ALA A 11 -5.40 2.88 9.74
N ASP A 12 -5.77 3.78 10.65
CA ASP A 12 -7.13 4.28 10.77
C ASP A 12 -7.59 5.03 9.50
N SER A 13 -6.73 5.90 8.95
CA SER A 13 -7.01 6.60 7.69
C SER A 13 -7.24 5.63 6.52
N LEU A 14 -6.41 4.59 6.39
CA LEU A 14 -6.58 3.56 5.36
C LEU A 14 -7.90 2.79 5.52
N LEU A 15 -8.29 2.46 6.76
CA LEU A 15 -9.59 1.83 7.04
C LEU A 15 -10.77 2.73 6.70
N CYS A 16 -10.66 4.03 6.96
CA CYS A 16 -11.64 5.02 6.54
C CYS A 16 -11.77 5.06 5.01
N TYR A 17 -10.66 5.10 4.27
CA TYR A 17 -10.67 5.11 2.79
C TYR A 17 -11.24 3.82 2.18
N ALA A 18 -11.09 2.68 2.87
CA ALA A 18 -11.67 1.42 2.44
C ALA A 18 -13.20 1.39 2.61
N LYS A 19 -13.73 1.95 3.71
CA LYS A 19 -15.18 1.97 4.03
C LYS A 19 -15.93 3.11 3.35
N ASP A 20 -15.25 4.21 3.06
CA ASP A 20 -15.84 5.38 2.44
C ASP A 20 -15.99 5.18 0.93
N GLU A 21 -17.24 5.13 0.47
CA GLU A 21 -17.59 5.04 -0.95
C GLU A 21 -17.77 6.41 -1.61
N SER A 22 -17.72 7.50 -0.84
CA SER A 22 -18.01 8.84 -1.33
C SER A 22 -16.86 9.46 -2.13
N GLY A 23 -17.20 10.20 -3.18
CA GLY A 23 -16.26 11.01 -3.95
C GLY A 23 -15.30 10.26 -4.87
N TRP A 24 -15.29 8.92 -4.85
CA TRP A 24 -14.47 8.10 -5.73
C TRP A 24 -15.00 8.10 -7.16
N LYS A 25 -14.09 8.29 -8.12
CA LYS A 25 -14.37 8.22 -9.56
C LYS A 25 -13.47 7.17 -10.19
N THR A 26 -14.05 6.29 -11.00
CA THR A 26 -13.27 5.29 -11.76
C THR A 26 -12.38 5.99 -12.79
N CYS A 27 -11.08 5.69 -12.80
CA CYS A 27 -10.17 6.09 -13.89
C CYS A 27 -9.83 4.94 -14.84
N LYS A 28 -9.72 3.71 -14.33
CA LYS A 28 -9.41 2.54 -15.16
C LYS A 28 -10.18 1.34 -14.65
N LYS A 29 -10.73 0.53 -15.56
CA LYS A 29 -11.42 -0.71 -15.21
C LYS A 29 -11.08 -1.80 -16.22
N THR A 30 -10.63 -2.93 -15.72
CA THR A 30 -10.48 -4.20 -16.46
C THR A 30 -11.37 -5.26 -15.81
N ASN A 31 -11.33 -6.49 -16.32
CA ASN A 31 -12.03 -7.61 -15.70
C ASN A 31 -11.44 -8.01 -14.33
N GLU A 32 -10.20 -7.61 -14.05
CA GLU A 32 -9.44 -8.04 -12.88
C GLU A 32 -9.26 -6.92 -11.85
N VAL A 33 -9.14 -5.67 -12.31
CA VAL A 33 -8.78 -4.52 -11.48
C VAL A 33 -9.65 -3.32 -11.83
N THR A 34 -10.14 -2.64 -10.80
CA THR A 34 -10.73 -1.30 -10.89
C THR A 34 -9.82 -0.32 -10.17
N VAL A 35 -9.48 0.78 -10.82
CA VAL A 35 -8.73 1.90 -10.23
C VAL A 35 -9.66 3.10 -10.16
N CYS A 36 -9.77 3.66 -8.98
CA CYS A 36 -10.54 4.84 -8.66
C CYS A 36 -9.63 5.95 -8.12
N TRP A 37 -10.09 7.19 -8.20
CA TRP A 37 -9.42 8.34 -7.63
C TRP A 37 -10.40 9.30 -6.98
N ARG A 38 -9.91 10.12 -6.07
CA ARG A 38 -10.60 11.29 -5.54
C ARG A 38 -9.60 12.41 -5.21
N PRO A 39 -10.02 13.69 -5.15
CA PRO A 39 -9.15 14.76 -4.70
C PRO A 39 -8.59 14.46 -3.30
N SER A 40 -7.28 14.64 -3.13
CA SER A 40 -6.62 14.47 -1.82
C SER A 40 -6.92 15.68 -0.92
N THR A 41 -7.11 15.41 0.36
CA THR A 41 -7.20 16.44 1.41
C THR A 41 -5.84 16.76 2.04
N GLU A 42 -4.80 15.98 1.71
CA GLU A 42 -3.48 16.05 2.35
C GLU A 42 -2.40 16.70 1.47
N PHE A 43 -2.58 16.70 0.15
CA PHE A 43 -1.63 17.27 -0.80
C PHE A 43 -2.34 17.74 -2.08
N PRO A 44 -1.76 18.67 -2.87
CA PRO A 44 -2.33 19.10 -4.14
C PRO A 44 -2.24 17.99 -5.19
N GLY A 45 -3.29 17.17 -5.28
CA GLY A 45 -3.35 16.04 -6.20
C GLY A 45 -4.53 15.11 -5.90
N ASN A 46 -4.43 13.88 -6.36
CA ASN A 46 -5.47 12.85 -6.19
C ASN A 46 -4.95 11.69 -5.35
N LEU A 47 -5.82 11.17 -4.49
CA LEU A 47 -5.66 9.86 -3.87
C LEU A 47 -6.19 8.79 -4.83
N TYR A 48 -5.44 7.70 -4.98
CA TYR A 48 -5.81 6.57 -5.84
C TYR A 48 -6.09 5.33 -5.01
N LYS A 49 -7.12 4.57 -5.40
CA LYS A 49 -7.48 3.27 -4.84
C LYS A 49 -7.55 2.25 -5.97
N GLY A 50 -6.96 1.08 -5.75
CA GLY A 50 -7.03 -0.05 -6.68
C GLY A 50 -7.69 -1.24 -5.99
N ASP A 51 -8.75 -1.77 -6.59
CA ASP A 51 -9.51 -2.91 -6.11
C ASP A 51 -9.43 -4.05 -7.13
N GLY A 52 -9.18 -5.28 -6.66
CA GLY A 52 -9.09 -6.47 -7.51
C GLY A 52 -9.18 -7.75 -6.69
N ILE A 53 -9.57 -8.85 -7.34
CA ILE A 53 -9.70 -10.17 -6.71
C ILE A 53 -8.48 -11.02 -7.07
N ILE A 54 -7.78 -11.50 -6.04
CA ILE A 54 -6.64 -12.41 -6.20
C ILE A 54 -7.09 -13.81 -5.76
N ASN A 55 -6.87 -14.80 -6.64
CA ASN A 55 -7.12 -16.20 -6.33
C ASN A 55 -6.03 -16.74 -5.39
N GLY A 56 -6.14 -16.47 -4.09
CA GLY A 56 -5.21 -16.92 -3.06
C GLY A 56 -5.74 -16.64 -1.67
N SER A 57 -5.21 -17.33 -0.66
CA SER A 57 -5.53 -16.99 0.73
C SER A 57 -4.88 -15.66 1.11
N PRO A 58 -5.47 -14.87 2.03
CA PRO A 58 -4.90 -13.60 2.47
C PRO A 58 -3.44 -13.71 2.93
N GLU A 59 -3.07 -14.82 3.58
CA GLU A 59 -1.71 -15.07 4.06
C GLU A 59 -0.73 -15.19 2.89
N LYS A 60 -1.09 -15.92 1.83
CA LYS A 60 -0.25 -16.06 0.64
C LYS A 60 -0.13 -14.75 -0.13
N VAL A 61 -1.21 -13.97 -0.19
CA VAL A 61 -1.17 -12.63 -0.81
C VAL A 61 -0.26 -11.71 0.00
N TRP A 62 -0.36 -11.74 1.33
CA TRP A 62 0.47 -10.94 2.22
C TRP A 62 1.96 -11.27 2.09
N GLU A 63 2.33 -12.54 1.92
CA GLU A 63 3.71 -12.96 1.68
C GLU A 63 4.34 -12.31 0.42
N CYS A 64 3.52 -12.00 -0.59
CA CYS A 64 3.95 -11.29 -1.79
C CYS A 64 4.13 -9.78 -1.59
N LEU A 65 3.47 -9.20 -0.57
CA LEU A 65 3.41 -7.76 -0.31
C LEU A 65 4.33 -7.30 0.80
N LYS A 66 4.61 -8.16 1.79
CA LYS A 66 5.35 -7.81 3.01
C LYS A 66 6.70 -7.15 2.69
N PRO A 67 7.09 -6.10 3.44
CA PRO A 67 8.27 -5.30 3.15
C PRO A 67 9.55 -5.96 3.68
N VAL A 68 9.90 -7.13 3.14
CA VAL A 68 11.11 -7.88 3.52
C VAL A 68 12.24 -7.60 2.54
N PRO A 69 13.43 -7.16 3.00
CA PRO A 69 14.60 -6.99 2.13
C PRO A 69 14.94 -8.26 1.37
N ASN A 70 15.18 -8.14 0.06
CA ASN A 70 15.39 -9.27 -0.87
C ASN A 70 14.26 -10.33 -0.86
N GLY A 71 13.09 -9.98 -0.32
CA GLY A 71 11.91 -10.83 -0.26
C GLY A 71 11.18 -10.94 -1.60
N ILE A 72 10.02 -11.61 -1.57
CA ILE A 72 9.22 -11.91 -2.76
C ILE A 72 8.84 -10.62 -3.51
N ARG A 73 8.51 -9.53 -2.80
CA ARG A 73 8.12 -8.25 -3.40
C ARG A 73 9.12 -7.72 -4.44
N VAL A 74 10.42 -7.77 -4.14
CA VAL A 74 11.48 -7.29 -5.04
C VAL A 74 11.65 -8.19 -6.27
N LYS A 75 11.21 -9.45 -6.19
CA LYS A 75 11.37 -10.41 -7.30
C LYS A 75 10.30 -10.27 -8.38
N TRP A 76 9.08 -9.88 -8.02
CA TRP A 76 7.96 -9.83 -8.97
C TRP A 76 7.50 -8.41 -9.30
N ASP A 77 7.64 -7.45 -8.37
CA ASP A 77 7.21 -6.08 -8.63
C ASP A 77 8.29 -5.33 -9.39
N ASN A 78 8.11 -5.23 -10.71
CA ASN A 78 9.02 -4.50 -11.59
C ASN A 78 9.20 -3.04 -11.18
N ASN A 79 8.30 -2.43 -10.40
CA ASN A 79 8.47 -1.05 -9.95
C ASN A 79 9.41 -0.94 -8.74
N VAL A 80 9.74 -2.05 -8.06
CA VAL A 80 10.55 -2.06 -6.83
C VAL A 80 11.93 -2.67 -7.12
N LYS A 81 12.96 -1.84 -7.16
CA LYS A 81 14.36 -2.27 -7.36
C LYS A 81 14.98 -2.86 -6.10
N LYS A 82 14.71 -2.25 -4.95
CA LYS A 82 15.26 -2.65 -3.65
C LYS A 82 14.35 -2.19 -2.53
N LEU A 83 14.35 -2.93 -1.43
CA LEU A 83 13.73 -2.52 -0.18
C LEU A 83 14.75 -2.67 0.95
N GLU A 84 14.96 -1.60 1.71
CA GLU A 84 15.82 -1.59 2.89
C GLU A 84 14.97 -1.47 4.16
N LEU A 85 15.20 -2.35 5.13
CA LEU A 85 14.67 -2.19 6.48
C LEU A 85 15.57 -1.21 7.22
N VAL A 86 15.01 -0.07 7.64
CA VAL A 86 15.73 0.98 8.37
C VAL A 86 15.63 0.74 9.87
N GLU A 87 14.43 0.43 10.36
CA GLU A 87 14.17 0.23 11.80
C GLU A 87 12.98 -0.72 12.00
N THR A 88 13.06 -1.56 13.03
CA THR A 88 11.92 -2.33 13.54
C THR A 88 11.37 -1.61 14.76
N VAL A 89 10.18 -1.02 14.64
CA VAL A 89 9.53 -0.28 15.73
C VAL A 89 8.92 -1.26 16.74
N ASN A 90 8.22 -2.29 16.24
CA ASN A 90 7.70 -3.41 17.02
C ASN A 90 7.45 -4.63 16.10
N VAL A 91 6.72 -5.65 16.59
CA VAL A 91 6.44 -6.90 15.85
C VAL A 91 5.66 -6.68 14.54
N VAL A 92 4.87 -5.60 14.42
CA VAL A 92 3.99 -5.33 13.28
C VAL A 92 4.27 -3.98 12.60
N SER A 93 5.24 -3.21 13.10
CA SER A 93 5.55 -1.85 12.64
C SER A 93 7.03 -1.74 12.26
N PHE A 94 7.29 -1.35 11.02
CA PHE A 94 8.62 -1.29 10.43
C PHE A 94 8.78 0.00 9.64
N LEU A 95 9.97 0.60 9.72
CA LEU A 95 10.38 1.69 8.84
C LEU A 95 11.21 1.11 7.70
N CYS A 96 10.72 1.27 6.48
CA CYS A 96 11.39 0.76 5.28
C CYS A 96 11.66 1.90 4.29
N ARG A 97 12.79 1.80 3.58
CA ARG A 97 13.13 2.67 2.45
C ARG A 97 13.01 1.89 1.14
N PRO A 98 11.99 2.17 0.31
CA PRO A 98 11.89 1.59 -1.02
C PRO A 98 12.75 2.36 -2.03
N PHE A 99 13.32 1.63 -2.98
CA PHE A 99 13.97 2.18 -4.18
C PHE A 99 13.16 1.74 -5.38
N LEU A 100 12.58 2.68 -6.10
CA LEU A 100 11.71 2.42 -7.24
C LEU A 100 12.50 2.47 -8.57
N GLN A 101 11.96 1.85 -9.61
CA GLN A 101 12.47 2.08 -10.97
C GLN A 101 12.12 3.50 -11.44
N SER A 102 13.06 4.15 -12.15
CA SER A 102 12.94 5.49 -12.71
C SER A 102 12.32 5.48 -14.11
#